data_AF-A0A7V9PN45-F1
#
_entry.id   AF-A0A7V9PN45-F1
#
_cell.length_a   1.000
_cell.length_b   1.000
_cell.length_c   1.000
_cell.angle_alpha   90.00
_cell.angle_beta   90.00
_cell.angle_gamma   90.00
#
_symmetry.space_group_name_H-M   'P 1'
#
loop_
_entity.id
_entity.type
_entity.pdbx_description
1 polymer ?
#
loop_
_entity_poly.entity_id
_entity_poly.type
_entity_poly.pdbx_seq_one_letter_code
_entity_poly.pdbx_strand_id
1 'polypeptide(L)'
;MPTGESKAQLDALGSFIRAQRLITNLTLRDLAARTRVSNAYLSQLERGLHEPSLSVLKAIADGLSLPLEALLAQAGVLDGLSAPPVRDTERAILEDDELTESQRIALLSVYRGFVGGSRLTE
;
A
#
# COMPACT_ATOMS: atom_id res chain seq x y z
N MET A 1 -10.70 0.85 17.03
CA MET A 1 -9.91 2.06 16.81
C MET A 1 -8.90 1.74 15.73
N PRO A 2 -8.87 2.43 14.58
CA PRO A 2 -7.80 2.25 13.62
C PRO A 2 -6.47 2.61 14.31
N THR A 3 -5.46 1.76 14.18
CA THR A 3 -4.09 2.05 14.62
C THR A 3 -3.60 3.32 13.93
N GLY A 4 -2.68 4.07 14.55
CA GLY A 4 -2.16 5.32 13.98
C GLY A 4 -1.63 5.17 12.55
N GLU A 5 -1.10 3.98 12.22
CA GLU A 5 -0.66 3.60 10.87
C GLU A 5 -1.82 3.51 9.85
N SER A 6 -2.96 2.94 10.24
CA SER A 6 -4.14 2.80 9.37
C SER A 6 -4.71 4.18 8.99
N LYS A 7 -4.71 5.14 9.92
CA LYS A 7 -5.14 6.51 9.61
C LYS A 7 -4.18 7.21 8.64
N ALA A 8 -2.86 7.06 8.83
CA ALA A 8 -1.87 7.63 7.93
C ALA A 8 -2.00 7.07 6.50
N GLN A 9 -2.30 5.79 6.35
CA GLN A 9 -2.58 5.16 5.06
C GLN A 9 -3.84 5.72 4.39
N LEU A 10 -4.92 5.93 5.15
CA LEU A 10 -6.14 6.56 4.62
C LEU A 10 -5.91 8.01 4.16
N ASP A 11 -5.13 8.78 4.92
CA ASP A 11 -4.77 10.15 4.57
C ASP A 11 -3.89 10.18 3.30
N ALA A 12 -2.95 9.24 3.17
CA ALA A 12 -2.10 9.09 1.98
C ALA A 12 -2.92 8.70 0.73
N LEU A 13 -3.78 7.68 0.85
CA LEU A 13 -4.70 7.27 -0.20
C LEU A 13 -5.60 8.42 -0.67
N GLY A 14 -6.22 9.13 0.27
CA GLY A 14 -7.09 10.27 -0.02
C GLY A 14 -6.35 11.39 -0.76
N SER A 15 -5.15 11.72 -0.29
CA SER A 15 -4.28 12.73 -0.91
C SER A 15 -3.87 12.32 -2.33
N PHE A 16 -3.56 11.03 -2.54
CA PHE A 16 -3.21 10.49 -3.85
C PHE A 16 -4.38 10.58 -4.84
N ILE A 17 -5.59 10.14 -4.43
CA ILE A 17 -6.80 10.25 -5.27
C ILE A 17 -7.05 11.71 -5.67
N ARG A 18 -6.94 12.64 -4.72
CA ARG A 18 -7.08 14.08 -4.99
C ARG A 18 -6.05 14.57 -6.00
N ALA A 19 -4.78 14.20 -5.84
CA ALA A 19 -3.71 14.61 -6.74
C ALA A 19 -3.97 14.12 -8.17
N GLN A 20 -4.32 12.84 -8.34
CA GLN A 20 -4.62 12.25 -9.64
C GLN A 20 -5.84 12.89 -10.32
N ARG A 21 -6.88 13.21 -9.54
CA ARG A 21 -8.04 13.95 -10.04
C ARG A 21 -7.66 15.33 -10.57
N LEU A 22 -6.78 16.05 -9.88
CA LEU A 22 -6.32 17.37 -10.29
C LEU A 22 -5.41 17.33 -11.52
N ILE A 23 -4.51 16.35 -11.61
CA ILE A 23 -3.63 16.14 -12.77
C ILE A 23 -4.44 15.81 -14.03
N THR A 24 -5.54 15.05 -13.87
CA THR A 24 -6.48 14.73 -14.97
C THR A 24 -7.50 15.85 -15.23
N ASN A 25 -7.36 16.99 -14.55
CA ASN A 25 -8.19 18.19 -14.69
C ASN A 25 -9.69 17.93 -14.45
N LEU A 26 -10.01 17.00 -13.54
CA LEU A 26 -11.37 16.64 -13.19
C LEU A 26 -11.84 17.41 -11.96
N THR A 27 -13.07 17.93 -12.00
CA THR A 27 -13.73 18.36 -10.77
C THR A 27 -14.18 17.14 -9.96
N LEU A 28 -14.47 17.34 -8.68
CA LEU A 28 -14.99 16.27 -7.82
C LEU A 28 -16.36 15.76 -8.31
N ARG A 29 -17.13 16.59 -9.03
CA ARG A 29 -18.39 16.18 -9.67
C ARG A 29 -18.14 15.32 -10.91
N ASP A 30 -17.11 15.63 -11.70
CA ASP A 30 -16.76 14.84 -12.88
C ASP A 30 -16.30 13.44 -12.49
N LEU A 31 -15.45 13.34 -11.45
CA LEU A 31 -15.03 12.04 -10.94
C LEU A 31 -16.22 11.23 -10.36
N ALA A 32 -17.14 11.89 -9.66
CA ALA A 32 -18.36 11.24 -9.16
C ALA A 32 -19.19 10.63 -10.30
N ALA A 33 -19.37 11.38 -11.40
CA ALA A 33 -20.12 10.93 -12.56
C ALA A 33 -19.46 9.71 -13.24
N ARG A 34 -18.13 9.71 -13.36
CA ARG A 34 -17.37 8.60 -13.98
C ARG A 34 -17.38 7.32 -13.17
N THR A 35 -17.27 7.44 -11.85
CA THR A 35 -17.09 6.31 -10.93
C THR A 35 -18.42 5.76 -10.42
N ARG A 36 -19.53 6.50 -10.59
CA ARG A 36 -20.82 6.27 -9.91
C ARG A 36 -20.72 6.28 -8.39
N VAL A 37 -19.66 6.88 -7.86
CA VAL A 37 -19.46 7.13 -6.43
C VAL A 37 -19.99 8.52 -6.11
N SER A 38 -20.73 8.67 -5.01
CA SER A 38 -21.32 9.97 -4.68
C SER A 38 -20.24 11.04 -4.44
N ASN A 39 -20.55 12.28 -4.83
CA ASN A 39 -19.65 13.41 -4.63
C ASN A 39 -19.29 13.62 -3.15
N ALA A 40 -20.27 13.45 -2.25
CA ALA A 40 -20.06 13.54 -0.81
C ALA A 40 -19.07 12.48 -0.30
N TYR A 41 -19.19 11.25 -0.80
CA TYR A 41 -18.32 10.16 -0.39
C TYR A 41 -16.91 10.31 -0.95
N LEU A 42 -16.75 10.71 -2.22
CA LEU A 42 -15.44 11.06 -2.79
C LEU A 42 -14.75 12.18 -2.00
N SER A 43 -15.51 13.19 -1.54
CA SER A 43 -14.97 14.25 -0.68
C SER A 43 -14.51 13.73 0.68
N GLN A 44 -15.18 12.73 1.27
CA GLN A 44 -14.72 12.08 2.50
C GLN A 44 -13.45 11.26 2.24
N LEU A 45 -13.39 10.54 1.12
CA LEU A 45 -12.22 9.75 0.72
C LEU A 45 -10.98 10.62 0.50
N GLU A 46 -11.10 11.73 -0.23
CA GLU A 46 -9.97 12.67 -0.45
C GLU A 46 -9.43 13.31 0.85
N ARG A 47 -10.16 13.18 1.96
CA ARG A 47 -9.79 13.69 3.29
C ARG A 47 -9.39 12.59 4.27
N GLY A 48 -9.28 11.33 3.81
CA GLY A 48 -8.94 10.18 4.68
C GLY A 48 -10.01 9.83 5.72
N LEU A 49 -11.25 10.30 5.54
CA LEU A 49 -12.32 10.18 6.55
C LEU A 49 -13.10 8.86 6.47
N HIS A 50 -12.81 8.02 5.47
CA HIS A 50 -13.50 6.76 5.30
C HIS A 50 -12.60 5.74 4.62
N GLU A 51 -12.76 4.49 5.01
CA GLU A 51 -12.14 3.36 4.36
C GLU A 51 -12.99 2.93 3.15
N PRO A 52 -12.46 2.98 1.92
CA PRO A 52 -13.17 2.52 0.74
C PRO A 52 -13.14 0.99 0.63
N SER A 53 -14.23 0.40 0.11
CA SER A 53 -14.22 -1.00 -0.30
C SER A 53 -13.35 -1.19 -1.56
N LEU A 54 -12.92 -2.43 -1.82
CA LEU A 54 -12.21 -2.78 -3.05
C LEU A 54 -13.00 -2.44 -4.32
N SER A 55 -14.33 -2.60 -4.28
CA SER A 55 -15.21 -2.23 -5.39
C SER A 55 -15.21 -0.72 -5.67
N VAL A 56 -15.17 0.11 -4.63
CA VAL A 56 -15.06 1.56 -4.75
C VAL A 56 -13.68 1.96 -5.27
N LEU A 57 -12.61 1.35 -4.74
CA LEU A 57 -11.25 1.57 -5.24
C LEU A 57 -11.14 1.24 -6.73
N LYS A 58 -11.71 0.11 -7.17
CA LYS A 58 -11.75 -0.26 -8.59
C LYS A 58 -12.48 0.77 -9.43
N ALA A 59 -13.66 1.21 -9.00
CA ALA A 59 -14.41 2.24 -9.71
C ALA A 59 -13.63 3.56 -9.83
N ILE A 60 -12.93 3.97 -8.76
CA ILE A 60 -12.08 5.17 -8.75
C ILE A 60 -10.87 5.00 -9.68
N ALA A 61 -10.20 3.85 -9.65
CA ALA A 61 -9.09 3.53 -10.56
C ALA A 61 -9.54 3.64 -12.02
N ASP A 62 -10.67 3.02 -12.36
CA ASP A 62 -11.27 3.08 -13.71
C ASP A 62 -11.59 4.54 -14.09
N GLY A 63 -12.21 5.31 -13.19
CA GLY A 63 -12.57 6.71 -13.43
C GLY A 63 -11.39 7.67 -13.59
N LEU A 64 -10.24 7.33 -13.00
CA LEU A 64 -8.97 8.06 -13.13
C LEU A 64 -8.05 7.49 -14.21
N SER A 65 -8.43 6.38 -14.86
CA SER A 65 -7.59 5.65 -15.82
C SER A 65 -6.24 5.21 -15.23
N LEU A 66 -6.29 4.69 -14.00
CA LEU A 66 -5.14 4.17 -13.27
C LEU A 66 -5.25 2.65 -13.05
N PRO A 67 -4.13 1.93 -12.94
CA PRO A 67 -4.15 0.55 -12.45
C PRO A 67 -4.65 0.52 -10.99
N LEU A 68 -5.50 -0.46 -10.65
CA LEU A 68 -6.05 -0.62 -9.30
C LEU A 68 -4.93 -0.80 -8.26
N GLU A 69 -3.85 -1.46 -8.66
CA GLU A 69 -2.64 -1.69 -7.88
C GLU A 69 -2.05 -0.37 -7.36
N ALA A 70 -2.10 0.71 -8.15
CA ALA A 70 -1.60 2.01 -7.69
C ALA A 70 -2.37 2.54 -6.49
N LEU A 71 -3.69 2.32 -6.43
CA LEU A 71 -4.49 2.70 -5.26
C LEU A 71 -4.29 1.75 -4.09
N LEU A 72 -4.17 0.45 -4.36
CA LEU A 72 -3.92 -0.56 -3.33
C LEU A 72 -2.57 -0.35 -2.64
N ALA A 73 -1.53 0.12 -3.35
CA ALA A 73 -0.27 0.52 -2.74
C ALA A 73 -0.47 1.64 -1.72
N GLN A 74 -1.17 2.70 -2.09
CA GLN A 74 -1.41 3.84 -1.21
C GLN A 74 -2.31 3.51 -0.02
N ALA A 75 -3.20 2.52 -0.17
CA ALA A 75 -4.02 1.99 0.91
C ALA A 75 -3.24 1.08 1.88
N GLY A 76 -1.93 0.87 1.68
CA GLY A 76 -1.13 -0.07 2.47
C GLY A 76 -1.40 -1.54 2.16
N VAL A 77 -2.23 -1.84 1.14
CA VAL A 77 -2.57 -3.21 0.74
C VAL A 77 -1.45 -3.86 -0.07
N LEU A 78 -0.71 -3.09 -0.88
CA LEU A 78 0.50 -3.60 -1.56
C LEU A 78 1.78 -3.46 -0.74
N ASP A 79 1.80 -2.69 0.34
CA ASP A 79 2.93 -2.74 1.30
C ASP A 79 2.99 -4.10 2.02
N GLY A 80 1.89 -4.86 2.04
CA GLY A 80 1.91 -6.29 2.42
C GLY A 80 2.53 -7.23 1.37
N LEU A 81 2.80 -6.73 0.15
CA LEU A 81 3.41 -7.45 -0.97
C LEU A 81 4.78 -6.87 -1.39
N SER A 82 5.16 -5.68 -0.89
CA SER A 82 6.42 -5.01 -1.17
C SER A 82 7.53 -5.54 -0.28
N ALA A 83 8.00 -6.75 -0.59
CA ALA A 83 8.88 -7.57 0.24
C ALA A 83 8.29 -7.85 1.64
N PRO A 84 8.55 -9.03 2.24
CA PRO A 84 8.36 -9.12 3.69
C PRO A 84 9.12 -7.95 4.33
N PRO A 85 8.63 -7.31 5.41
CA PRO A 85 9.42 -6.35 6.14
C PRO A 85 10.78 -7.00 6.34
N VAL A 86 11.84 -6.42 5.77
CA VAL A 86 13.19 -6.96 5.92
C VAL A 86 13.39 -6.97 7.41
N ARG A 87 13.31 -8.16 7.99
CA ARG A 87 13.25 -8.31 9.44
C ARG A 87 14.47 -7.62 10.01
N ASP A 88 14.37 -7.05 11.21
CA ASP A 88 15.51 -6.38 11.83
C ASP A 88 16.77 -7.27 11.82
N THR A 89 16.57 -8.60 11.90
CA THR A 89 17.62 -9.60 11.70
C THR A 89 18.20 -9.66 10.29
N GLU A 90 17.39 -9.65 9.23
CA GLU A 90 17.90 -9.63 7.85
C GLU A 90 18.63 -8.32 7.54
N ARG A 91 18.15 -7.19 8.10
CA ARG A 91 18.84 -5.90 8.02
C ARG A 91 20.19 -5.93 8.73
N ALA A 92 20.23 -6.44 9.96
CA ALA A 92 21.47 -6.58 10.72
C ALA A 92 22.51 -7.42 9.96
N ILE A 93 22.09 -8.51 9.30
CA ILE A 93 23.00 -9.36 8.49
C ILE A 93 23.52 -8.61 7.25
N LEU A 94 22.68 -7.79 6.62
CA LEU A 94 23.07 -7.02 5.43
C LEU A 94 24.05 -5.88 5.77
N GLU A 95 23.87 -5.25 6.92
CA GLU A 95 24.64 -4.09 7.40
C GLU A 95 25.89 -4.48 8.20
N ASP A 96 26.16 -5.77 8.42
CA ASP A 96 27.31 -6.27 9.18
C ASP A 96 28.59 -6.23 8.34
N ASP A 97 29.50 -5.31 8.67
CA ASP A 97 30.79 -5.10 8.01
C ASP A 97 31.81 -6.23 8.24
N GLU A 98 31.61 -7.09 9.24
CA GLU A 98 32.47 -8.27 9.48
C GLU A 98 32.16 -9.42 8.50
N LEU A 99 31.02 -9.35 7.81
CA LEU A 99 30.59 -10.35 6.84
C LEU A 99 30.99 -9.98 5.41
N THR A 100 31.62 -10.92 4.72
CA THR A 100 31.76 -10.86 3.26
C THR A 100 30.41 -11.06 2.57
N GLU A 101 30.28 -10.60 1.33
CA GLU A 101 29.05 -10.70 0.55
C GLU A 101 28.53 -12.15 0.45
N SER A 102 29.43 -13.11 0.23
CA SER A 102 29.09 -14.54 0.19
C SER A 102 28.62 -15.08 1.55
N GLN A 103 29.18 -14.61 2.66
CA GLN A 103 28.73 -14.96 4.01
C GLN A 103 27.35 -14.37 4.33
N ARG A 104 27.08 -13.12 3.94
CA ARG A 104 25.75 -12.50 4.08
C ARG A 104 24.69 -13.29 3.31
N ILE A 105 24.98 -13.65 2.05
CA ILE A 105 24.06 -14.45 1.22
C ILE A 105 23.77 -15.82 1.85
N ALA A 106 24.80 -16.49 2.39
CA ALA A 106 24.64 -17.79 3.04
C ALA A 106 23.78 -17.70 4.31
N LEU A 107 24.05 -16.72 5.17
CA LEU A 107 23.29 -16.48 6.40
C LEU A 107 21.82 -16.15 6.12
N LEU A 108 21.55 -15.28 5.14
CA LEU A 108 20.19 -14.94 4.73
C LEU A 108 19.43 -16.16 4.20
N SER A 109 20.10 -17.02 3.42
CA SER A 109 19.50 -18.24 2.89
C SER A 109 19.08 -19.21 4.01
N VAL A 110 19.96 -19.41 5.00
CA VAL A 110 19.69 -20.26 6.17
C VAL A 110 18.57 -19.67 7.04
N TYR A 111 18.65 -18.37 7.35
CA TYR A 111 17.66 -17.67 8.16
C TYR A 111 16.26 -17.74 7.53
N ARG A 112 16.15 -17.45 6.23
CA ARG A 112 14.88 -17.54 5.48
C ARG A 112 14.34 -18.97 5.44
N GLY A 113 15.21 -19.98 5.39
CA GLY A 113 14.82 -21.38 5.49
C GLY A 113 14.12 -21.72 6.81
N PHE A 114 14.67 -21.29 7.94
CA PHE A 114 14.07 -21.53 9.26
C PHE A 114 12.77 -20.75 9.49
N VAL A 115 12.77 -19.48 9.08
CA VAL A 115 11.63 -18.59 9.23
C VAL A 115 10.46 -18.96 8.30
N GLY A 116 10.78 -19.35 7.07
CA GLY A 116 9.79 -19.79 6.07
C GLY A 116 9.15 -21.13 6.46
N GLY A 117 9.95 -22.07 6.97
CA GLY A 117 9.46 -23.37 7.44
C GLY A 117 8.54 -23.28 8.66
N SER A 118 8.76 -22.32 9.54
CA SER A 118 7.93 -22.10 10.74
C SER A 118 6.48 -21.65 10.44
N ARG A 119 6.15 -21.26 9.19
CA ARG A 119 4.79 -20.81 8.80
C ARG A 119 3.96 -21.87 8.08
N LEU A 120 4.48 -23.09 7.89
CA LEU A 120 3.78 -24.18 7.21
C LEU A 120 3.20 -25.24 8.18
N THR A 121 3.18 -24.98 9.49
CA THR A 121 2.81 -25.99 10.50
C THR A 121 1.74 -25.54 11.51
N GLU A 122 0.93 -24.53 11.20
CA GLU A 122 -0.25 -24.17 12.02
C GLU A 122 -1.52 -24.10 11.17
#